data_AF-A0A7Y1TAG7-F1
#
_entry.id   AF-A0A7Y1TAG7-F1
#
_cell.length_a   1.000
_cell.length_b   1.000
_cell.length_c   1.000
_cell.angle_alpha   90.00
_cell.angle_beta   90.00
_cell.angle_gamma   90.00
#
_symmetry.space_group_name_H-M   'P 1'
#
loop_
_entity.id
_entity.type
_entity.pdbx_description
1 polymer ?
#
loop_
_entity_poly.entity_id
_entity_poly.type
_entity_poly.pdbx_seq_one_letter_code
_entity_poly.pdbx_strand_id
1 'polypeptide(L)'
;MTDTQPGTEIDTKEFRNALGGFATGVTIVTTLAEDSAGDLRPAAVTANSFASVSLDPPLILWSIARSAQSFQAFEKAEFFAVHILHSAQIGLSNLCATKNADKFGEISWRPGLN
;
A
#
# COMPACT_ATOMS: atom_id res chain seq x y z
N MET A 1 -24.66 -8.37 -37.07
CA MET A 1 -23.69 -9.43 -36.78
C MET A 1 -22.45 -8.72 -36.25
N THR A 2 -22.41 -8.46 -34.93
CA THR A 2 -21.29 -7.77 -34.28
C THR A 2 -20.17 -8.78 -34.08
N ASP A 3 -19.06 -8.56 -34.78
CA ASP A 3 -17.85 -9.36 -34.68
C ASP A 3 -17.18 -9.02 -33.33
N THR A 4 -17.32 -9.91 -32.35
CA THR A 4 -16.64 -9.80 -31.06
C THR A 4 -15.20 -10.25 -31.28
N GLN A 5 -14.26 -9.31 -31.41
CA GLN A 5 -12.84 -9.67 -31.41
C GLN A 5 -12.52 -10.44 -30.12
N PRO A 6 -11.84 -11.61 -30.20
CA PRO A 6 -11.41 -12.32 -29.01
C PRO A 6 -10.44 -11.43 -28.24
N GLY A 7 -10.83 -11.06 -27.02
CA GLY A 7 -10.03 -10.20 -26.16
C GLY A 7 -8.66 -10.83 -25.94
N THR A 8 -7.60 -10.11 -26.30
CA THR A 8 -6.23 -10.52 -26.07
C THR A 8 -6.03 -10.80 -24.59
N GLU A 9 -5.82 -12.06 -24.23
CA GLU A 9 -5.49 -12.44 -22.85
C GLU A 9 -4.13 -11.81 -22.49
N ILE A 10 -4.10 -11.03 -21.42
CA ILE A 10 -2.88 -10.35 -20.96
C ILE A 10 -2.07 -11.35 -20.12
N ASP A 11 -0.85 -11.67 -20.56
CA ASP A 11 0.09 -12.39 -19.71
C ASP A 11 0.47 -11.52 -18.49
N THR A 12 0.06 -11.98 -17.31
CA THR A 12 0.25 -11.23 -16.06
C THR A 12 1.71 -11.00 -15.68
N LYS A 13 2.64 -11.87 -16.10
CA LYS A 13 4.07 -11.72 -15.86
C LYS A 13 4.66 -10.68 -16.79
N GLU A 14 4.32 -10.72 -18.08
CA GLU A 14 4.75 -9.70 -19.03
C GLU A 14 4.23 -8.32 -18.65
N PHE A 15 2.95 -8.23 -18.28
CA PHE A 15 2.36 -6.99 -17.80
C PHE A 15 3.07 -6.45 -16.54
N ARG A 16 3.35 -7.32 -15.56
CA ARG A 16 4.11 -6.93 -14.36
C ARG A 16 5.51 -6.43 -14.71
N ASN A 17 6.20 -7.10 -15.63
CA ASN A 17 7.52 -6.69 -16.07
C ASN A 17 7.48 -5.33 -16.78
N ALA A 18 6.48 -5.11 -17.64
CA ALA A 18 6.28 -3.83 -18.31
C ALA A 18 6.04 -2.70 -17.30
N LEU A 19 5.18 -2.92 -16.30
CA LEU A 19 4.96 -1.95 -15.21
C LEU A 19 6.22 -1.70 -14.38
N GLY A 20 7.04 -2.73 -14.16
CA GLY A 20 8.33 -2.62 -13.47
C GLY A 20 9.37 -1.77 -14.21
N GLY A 21 9.17 -1.47 -15.50
CA GLY A 21 10.02 -0.57 -16.27
C GLY A 21 9.84 0.91 -15.89
N PHE A 22 8.76 1.28 -15.20
CA PHE A 22 8.55 2.63 -14.67
C PHE A 22 9.08 2.72 -13.25
N ALA A 23 10.23 3.41 -13.08
CA ALA A 23 10.87 3.57 -11.78
C ALA A 23 10.01 4.45 -10.84
N THR A 24 9.87 4.02 -9.59
CA THR A 24 9.16 4.76 -8.54
C THR A 24 9.98 4.82 -7.25
N GLY A 25 9.63 5.75 -6.37
CA GLY A 25 10.05 5.67 -4.97
C GLY A 25 9.34 4.53 -4.24
N VAL A 26 9.78 4.24 -3.02
CA VAL A 26 9.13 3.28 -2.13
C VAL A 26 8.50 4.04 -0.97
N THR A 27 7.25 3.70 -0.65
CA THR A 27 6.55 4.25 0.50
C THR A 27 6.11 3.13 1.43
N ILE A 28 5.90 3.47 2.69
CA ILE A 28 5.09 2.66 3.61
C ILE A 28 3.83 3.47 3.89
N VAL A 29 2.68 2.83 3.72
CA VAL A 29 1.40 3.40 4.11
C VAL A 29 0.98 2.74 5.42
N THR A 30 0.59 3.56 6.39
CA THR A 30 0.19 3.12 7.73
C THR A 30 -1.18 3.64 8.11
N THR A 31 -1.92 2.88 8.92
CA THR A 31 -3.15 3.33 9.53
C THR A 31 -3.32 2.72 10.93
N LEU A 32 -4.25 3.28 11.72
CA LEU A 32 -4.78 2.69 12.94
C LEU A 32 -6.24 2.31 12.66
N ALA A 33 -6.60 1.05 12.86
CA ALA A 33 -7.96 0.56 12.66
C ALA A 33 -8.40 -0.31 13.84
N GLU A 34 -9.69 -0.30 14.15
CA GLU A 34 -10.25 -1.15 15.18
C GLU A 34 -10.19 -2.63 14.77
N ASP A 35 -9.72 -3.48 15.69
CA ASP A 35 -9.83 -4.93 15.55
C ASP A 35 -11.23 -5.43 15.96
N SER A 36 -11.42 -6.75 15.95
CA SER A 36 -12.72 -7.37 16.31
C SER A 36 -13.13 -7.16 17.77
N ALA A 37 -12.20 -6.76 18.66
CA ALA A 37 -12.48 -6.44 20.05
C ALA A 37 -12.72 -4.93 20.26
N GLY A 38 -12.55 -4.10 19.21
CA GLY A 38 -12.68 -2.65 19.29
C GLY A 38 -11.39 -1.93 19.69
N ASP A 39 -10.26 -2.64 19.82
CA ASP A 39 -8.98 -2.02 20.12
C ASP A 39 -8.34 -1.46 18.84
N LEU A 40 -7.78 -0.25 18.91
CA LEU A 40 -7.02 0.31 17.78
C LEU A 40 -5.71 -0.46 17.57
N ARG A 41 -5.54 -1.04 16.38
CA ARG A 41 -4.35 -1.77 15.96
C ARG A 41 -3.67 -1.08 14.78
N PRO A 42 -2.33 -0.98 14.79
CA PRO A 42 -1.59 -0.43 13.67
C PRO A 42 -1.49 -1.43 12.51
N ALA A 43 -1.62 -0.93 11.29
CA ALA A 43 -1.37 -1.68 10.06
C ALA A 43 -0.37 -0.93 9.18
N ALA A 44 0.51 -1.67 8.50
CA ALA A 44 1.52 -1.12 7.58
C ALA A 44 1.61 -1.95 6.30
N VAL A 45 1.80 -1.27 5.17
CA VAL A 45 2.01 -1.86 3.84
C VAL A 45 3.08 -1.09 3.09
N THR A 46 4.08 -1.81 2.57
CA THR A 46 4.99 -1.24 1.57
C THR A 46 4.25 -1.09 0.24
N ALA A 47 4.28 0.12 -0.33
CA ALA A 47 3.62 0.43 -1.59
C ALA A 47 4.53 1.28 -2.49
N ASN A 48 4.53 0.96 -3.79
CA ASN A 48 5.22 1.72 -4.83
C ASN A 48 4.24 2.27 -5.89
N SER A 49 2.94 2.19 -5.61
CA SER A 49 1.82 2.68 -6.43
C SER A 49 1.37 4.11 -6.05
N PHE A 50 2.12 4.79 -5.19
CA PHE A 50 1.85 6.15 -4.75
C PHE A 50 1.95 7.15 -5.91
N ALA A 51 1.01 8.09 -5.98
CA ALA A 51 1.04 9.21 -6.90
C ALA A 51 0.42 10.46 -6.30
N SER A 52 0.93 11.64 -6.67
CA SER A 52 0.28 12.93 -6.41
C SER A 52 -0.85 13.14 -7.42
N VAL A 53 -2.00 13.66 -6.95
CA VAL A 53 -3.22 13.80 -7.77
C VAL A 53 -3.62 15.27 -7.94
N SER A 54 -3.66 16.04 -6.86
CA SER A 54 -4.04 17.45 -6.88
C SER A 54 -3.27 18.24 -5.82
N LEU A 55 -3.06 19.53 -6.07
CA LEU A 55 -2.50 20.47 -5.10
C LEU A 55 -3.58 21.27 -4.36
N ASP A 56 -4.74 21.48 -5.01
CA ASP A 56 -5.88 22.19 -4.42
C ASP A 56 -7.20 21.51 -4.83
N PRO A 57 -7.88 20.78 -3.93
CA PRO A 57 -7.39 20.39 -2.61
C PRO A 57 -6.17 19.45 -2.71
N PRO A 58 -5.32 19.35 -1.68
CA PRO A 58 -4.16 18.47 -1.69
C PRO A 58 -4.61 17.00 -1.67
N LEU A 59 -4.38 16.29 -2.78
CA LEU A 59 -4.79 14.89 -2.95
C LEU A 59 -3.63 14.02 -3.43
N ILE A 60 -3.58 12.81 -2.88
CA ILE A 60 -2.70 11.73 -3.31
C ILE A 60 -3.52 10.46 -3.52
N LEU A 61 -2.96 9.49 -4.23
CA LEU A 61 -3.51 8.14 -4.32
C LEU A 61 -2.42 7.10 -4.12
N TRP A 62 -2.86 5.89 -3.81
CA TRP A 62 -2.08 4.67 -3.86
C TRP A 62 -3.05 3.51 -4.05
N SER A 63 -2.54 2.34 -4.44
CA SER A 63 -3.36 1.14 -4.65
C SER A 63 -2.96 0.02 -3.70
N ILE A 64 -3.96 -0.58 -3.03
CA ILE A 64 -3.83 -1.78 -2.21
C ILE A 64 -4.52 -2.97 -2.89
N ALA A 65 -3.88 -4.15 -2.85
CA ALA A 65 -4.52 -5.37 -3.30
C ALA A 65 -5.65 -5.77 -2.33
N ARG A 66 -6.84 -6.13 -2.86
CA ARG A 66 -7.96 -6.64 -2.04
C ARG A 66 -7.61 -7.91 -1.26
N SER A 67 -6.62 -8.67 -1.73
CA SER A 67 -6.09 -9.87 -1.06
C SER A 67 -5.05 -9.57 0.03
N ALA A 68 -4.70 -8.30 0.26
CA ALA A 68 -3.79 -7.92 1.34
C ALA A 68 -4.46 -8.15 2.71
N GLN A 69 -3.71 -8.73 3.66
CA GLN A 69 -4.18 -8.94 5.04
C GLN A 69 -4.63 -7.64 5.72
N SER A 70 -3.97 -6.53 5.39
CA SER A 70 -4.27 -5.20 5.89
C SER A 70 -5.41 -4.50 5.16
N PHE A 71 -5.99 -5.08 4.10
CA PHE A 71 -7.02 -4.43 3.29
C PHE A 71 -8.19 -3.94 4.15
N GLN A 72 -8.73 -4.80 5.01
CA GLN A 72 -9.84 -4.43 5.90
C GLN A 72 -9.49 -3.32 6.89
N ALA A 73 -8.23 -3.22 7.32
CA ALA A 73 -7.80 -2.14 8.21
C ALA A 73 -7.86 -0.79 7.48
N PHE A 74 -7.36 -0.73 6.24
CA PHE A 74 -7.42 0.49 5.42
C PHE A 74 -8.83 0.84 4.92
N GLU A 75 -9.68 -0.17 4.70
CA GLU A 75 -11.07 0.05 4.28
C GLU A 75 -11.93 0.68 5.39
N LYS A 76 -11.64 0.36 6.67
CA LYS A 76 -12.38 0.87 7.83
C LYS A 76 -11.79 2.15 8.43
N ALA A 77 -10.53 2.45 8.15
CA ALA A 77 -9.85 3.58 8.75
C ALA A 77 -10.31 4.91 8.15
N GLU A 78 -10.46 5.92 9.01
CA GLU A 78 -10.74 7.30 8.60
C GLU A 78 -9.49 8.02 8.10
N PHE A 79 -8.32 7.71 8.68
CA PHE A 79 -7.05 8.35 8.37
C PHE A 79 -5.96 7.34 8.05
N PHE A 80 -5.00 7.76 7.23
CA PHE A 80 -3.77 7.03 6.99
C PHE A 80 -2.61 8.01 6.83
N ALA A 81 -1.38 7.50 7.00
CA ALA A 81 -0.16 8.25 6.77
C ALA A 81 0.70 7.58 5.69
N VAL A 82 1.43 8.38 4.93
CA VAL A 82 2.37 7.91 3.90
C VAL A 82 3.78 8.32 4.31
N HIS A 83 4.67 7.33 4.40
CA HIS A 83 6.08 7.50 4.73
C HIS A 83 6.91 7.24 3.48
N ILE A 84 7.55 8.28 2.92
CA ILE A 84 8.46 8.14 1.77
C ILE A 84 9.82 7.67 2.29
N LEU A 85 10.32 6.54 1.82
CA LEU A 85 11.51 5.90 2.36
C LEU A 85 12.81 6.43 1.73
N HIS A 86 13.83 6.55 2.58
CA HIS A 86 15.22 6.74 2.14
C HIS A 86 15.85 5.40 1.70
N SER A 87 16.88 5.44 0.85
CA SER A 87 17.55 4.26 0.31
C SER A 87 18.15 3.34 1.39
N ALA A 88 18.51 3.87 2.55
CA ALA A 88 19.00 3.08 3.69
C ALA A 88 17.90 2.26 4.40
N GLN A 89 16.61 2.49 4.12
CA GLN A 89 15.47 1.86 4.80
C GLN A 89 14.93 0.61 4.07
N ILE A 90 15.78 -0.08 3.30
CA ILE A 90 15.41 -1.32 2.60
C ILE A 90 14.89 -2.38 3.58
N GLY A 91 15.51 -2.51 4.76
CA GLY A 91 15.06 -3.45 5.79
C GLY A 91 13.60 -3.19 6.23
N LEU A 92 13.25 -1.91 6.42
CA LEU A 92 11.89 -1.51 6.78
C LEU A 92 10.90 -1.75 5.64
N SER A 93 11.29 -1.45 4.39
CA SER A 93 10.51 -1.78 3.21
C SER A 93 10.21 -3.29 3.12
N ASN A 94 11.21 -4.15 3.35
CA ASN A 94 11.04 -5.60 3.30
C ASN A 94 10.16 -6.12 4.44
N LEU A 95 10.35 -5.61 5.66
CA LEU A 95 9.53 -5.96 6.82
C LEU A 95 8.05 -5.64 6.55
N CYS A 96 7.75 -4.44 6.07
CA CYS A 96 6.38 -4.02 5.82
C CYS A 96 5.74 -4.64 4.57
N ALA A 97 6.53 -5.25 3.67
CA ALA A 97 6.04 -6.05 2.55
C ALA A 97 5.73 -7.52 2.93
N THR A 98 6.31 -8.00 4.05
CA THR A 98 6.15 -9.39 4.51
C THR A 98 4.77 -9.62 5.14
N LYS A 99 4.15 -10.75 4.81
CA LYS A 99 2.87 -11.20 5.41
C LYS A 99 3.12 -11.79 6.80
N ASN A 100 2.20 -11.59 7.74
CA ASN A 100 2.25 -12.14 9.10
C ASN A 100 3.50 -11.77 9.94
N ALA A 101 4.30 -10.78 9.53
CA ALA A 101 5.38 -10.27 10.35
C ALA A 101 4.84 -9.39 11.49
N ASP A 102 5.49 -9.42 12.66
CA ASP A 102 5.22 -8.46 13.74
C ASP A 102 5.90 -7.13 13.44
N LYS A 103 5.34 -6.41 12.47
CA LYS A 103 5.93 -5.17 11.93
C LYS A 103 6.13 -4.12 13.01
N PHE A 104 5.22 -4.05 13.99
CA PHE A 104 5.18 -2.97 14.98
C PHE A 104 5.82 -3.35 16.32
N GLY A 105 6.07 -4.64 16.57
CA GLY A 105 6.97 -5.08 17.66
C GLY A 105 8.45 -4.88 17.33
N GLU A 106 8.81 -4.88 16.04
CA GLU A 106 10.20 -4.74 15.57
C GLU A 106 10.65 -3.28 15.35
N ILE A 107 9.73 -2.32 15.36
CA ILE A 107 10.03 -0.92 15.02
C ILE A 107 9.51 0.05 16.09
N SER A 108 10.27 1.12 16.34
CA SER A 108 9.77 2.25 17.13
C SER A 108 8.81 3.08 16.31
N TRP A 109 7.62 3.32 16.83
CA TRP A 109 6.58 4.12 16.17
C TRP A 109 5.74 4.88 17.20
N ARG A 110 4.96 5.83 16.71
CA ARG A 110 3.97 6.58 17.50
C ARG A 110 2.73 6.86 16.67
N PRO A 111 1.55 7.03 17.30
CA PRO A 111 0.37 7.53 16.61
C PRO A 111 0.61 8.88 15.92
N GLY A 112 -0.10 9.10 14.81
CA GLY A 112 -0.12 10.38 14.10
C GLY A 112 -0.88 11.47 14.87
N LEU A 113 -0.93 12.67 14.28
CA LEU A 113 -1.82 13.73 14.75
C LEU A 113 -3.23 13.43 14.21
N ASN A 114 -4.22 13.39 15.09
CA ASN A 114 -5.63 13.28 14.74
C ASN A 114 -6.22 14.69 14.61
#